data_AF-A0A024SMG7-F1
#
_entry.id   AF-A0A024SMG7-F1
#
_cell.length_a   1.000
_cell.length_b   1.000
_cell.length_c   1.000
_cell.angle_alpha   90.00
_cell.angle_beta   90.00
_cell.angle_gamma   90.00
#
_symmetry.space_group_name_H-M   'P 1'
#
loop_
_entity.id
_entity.type
_entity.pdbx_description
1 polymer ?
#
loop_
_entity_poly.entity_id
_entity_poly.type
_entity_poly.pdbx_seq_one_letter_code
_entity_poly.pdbx_strand_id
1 'polypeptide(L)'
;MEGQKVQGSCSQLDAAERDPDRDSEPIDPENEGGTRSFKAQDLEEWIVRLRFTQDGERREGNGFYVNMPHPTHHVILTAGHNINDVKLDDLEICSESPTSPSFKASALYVSAAYVANKQEVDDYGVILVKKDPTRPYRGFGFALKRGHDDLTHNGLVVYGLTESANSYKLTASYGTCVDCMPDQLEYALSTGKGFSGSPVIMPYKDNETAVAIHNYGHNSNDAPRGTRINEKVIVEICSWLSIGFFNKAIQASITNNIPLDQRLYLVFIPDSDHAVVRLGYDKEHVTRFDILPAYAPSSNSDFPNDFRHVFRLKRPLEERPLEERWVLWNADRHMVSLTSNLRTFCAATLLEHKAPKPGPTQKKADSKFYYIHLEMTNHHGESTELRELRLSAADLTARDLSMKTFETPEVSFARHKRGKYLFGKIPSKPGAPSKPASEREELHFNLFRLFSG
;
A
#
# COMPACT_ATOMS: atom_id res chain seq x y z
N MET A 1 -51.21 -14.25 7.34
CA MET A 1 -50.15 -13.31 7.71
C MET A 1 -48.97 -14.15 8.17
N GLU A 2 -48.08 -14.48 7.23
CA GLU A 2 -46.76 -15.04 7.50
C GLU A 2 -45.82 -14.40 6.49
N GLY A 3 -44.72 -13.82 6.99
CA GLY A 3 -43.79 -13.00 6.23
C GLY A 3 -42.91 -13.83 5.32
N GLN A 4 -42.84 -13.44 4.04
CA GLN A 4 -41.81 -13.89 3.13
C GLN A 4 -40.47 -13.26 3.51
N LYS A 5 -39.53 -14.10 3.93
CA LYS A 5 -38.10 -13.81 3.93
C LYS A 5 -37.66 -13.55 2.49
N VAL A 6 -37.22 -12.33 2.19
CA VAL A 6 -36.47 -12.02 0.98
C VAL A 6 -35.09 -12.63 1.14
N GLN A 7 -34.84 -13.71 0.40
CA GLN A 7 -33.57 -14.39 0.31
C GLN A 7 -32.70 -13.55 -0.64
N GLY A 8 -31.72 -12.81 -0.09
CA GLY A 8 -30.75 -12.09 -0.90
C GLY A 8 -29.95 -13.09 -1.73
N SER A 9 -30.12 -13.05 -3.05
CA SER A 9 -29.28 -13.81 -3.96
C SER A 9 -27.89 -13.17 -3.97
N CYS A 10 -26.94 -13.82 -3.29
CA CYS A 10 -25.53 -13.63 -3.55
C CYS A 10 -25.30 -14.10 -4.99
N SER A 11 -24.98 -13.18 -5.91
CA SER A 11 -24.55 -13.54 -7.26
C SER A 11 -23.26 -14.32 -7.14
N GLN A 12 -23.35 -15.65 -7.30
CA GLN A 12 -22.17 -16.46 -7.54
C GLN A 12 -21.68 -16.11 -8.94
N LEU A 13 -20.41 -15.70 -9.04
CA LEU A 13 -19.67 -15.56 -10.30
C LEU A 13 -20.04 -16.69 -11.27
N ASP A 14 -20.41 -16.34 -12.50
CA ASP A 14 -20.62 -17.33 -13.54
C ASP A 14 -19.33 -18.14 -13.75
N ALA A 15 -19.45 -19.47 -13.75
CA ALA A 15 -18.29 -20.37 -13.80
C ALA A 15 -17.43 -20.23 -15.07
N ALA A 16 -17.97 -19.57 -16.10
CA ALA A 16 -17.26 -19.24 -17.35
C ALA A 16 -16.40 -17.97 -17.25
N GLU A 17 -16.60 -17.13 -16.23
CA GLU A 17 -15.89 -15.88 -16.02
C GLU A 17 -14.87 -15.93 -14.86
N ARG A 18 -14.93 -16.97 -14.02
CA ARG A 18 -13.83 -17.29 -13.10
C ARG A 18 -12.58 -17.63 -13.90
N ASP A 19 -11.47 -17.00 -13.56
CA ASP A 19 -10.15 -17.43 -14.03
C ASP A 19 -9.55 -18.33 -12.96
N PRO A 20 -9.72 -19.66 -13.01
CA PRO A 20 -9.18 -20.52 -11.96
C PRO A 20 -7.64 -20.40 -11.81
N ASP A 21 -6.89 -19.89 -12.78
CA ASP A 21 -5.45 -19.72 -12.62
C ASP A 21 -5.08 -18.43 -11.86
N ARG A 22 -5.92 -17.39 -11.91
CA ARG A 22 -5.72 -16.12 -11.16
C ARG A 22 -6.60 -15.97 -9.93
N ASP A 23 -7.76 -16.63 -9.92
CA ASP A 23 -8.67 -16.78 -8.79
C ASP A 23 -8.30 -17.91 -7.86
N SER A 24 -7.55 -18.88 -8.38
CA SER A 24 -6.90 -19.95 -7.64
C SER A 24 -5.40 -19.91 -7.89
N GLU A 25 -4.80 -18.71 -8.06
CA GLU A 25 -3.35 -18.56 -7.92
C GLU A 25 -2.98 -19.36 -6.66
N PRO A 26 -2.18 -20.42 -6.79
CA PRO A 26 -1.69 -21.11 -5.62
C PRO A 26 -1.05 -20.05 -4.72
N ILE A 27 -1.09 -20.25 -3.41
CA ILE A 27 -0.15 -19.59 -2.51
C ILE A 27 1.20 -19.70 -3.21
N ASP A 28 1.72 -18.57 -3.71
CA ASP A 28 2.87 -18.42 -4.61
C ASP A 28 3.79 -19.64 -4.44
N PRO A 29 3.79 -20.61 -5.36
CA PRO A 29 4.51 -21.86 -5.14
C PRO A 29 5.99 -21.51 -5.10
N GLU A 30 6.53 -21.42 -3.89
CA GLU A 30 7.95 -21.30 -3.58
C GLU A 30 8.73 -20.45 -4.58
N ASN A 31 8.29 -19.21 -4.84
CA ASN A 31 9.26 -18.17 -5.20
C ASN A 31 9.94 -17.71 -3.90
N GLU A 32 10.64 -18.65 -3.26
CA GLU A 32 11.85 -18.40 -2.49
C GLU A 32 12.93 -17.93 -3.48
N GLY A 33 12.66 -16.79 -4.14
CA GLY A 33 13.62 -16.12 -5.02
C GLY A 33 14.91 -15.92 -4.24
N GLY A 34 16.01 -16.40 -4.82
CA GLY A 34 17.32 -16.39 -4.17
C GLY A 34 17.66 -15.00 -3.64
N THR A 35 18.17 -14.94 -2.41
CA THR A 35 18.72 -13.71 -1.84
C THR A 35 19.72 -13.12 -2.83
N ARG A 36 19.41 -11.94 -3.40
CA ARG A 36 20.48 -11.02 -3.78
C ARG A 36 21.38 -10.91 -2.56
N SER A 37 22.68 -11.18 -2.73
CA SER A 37 23.64 -11.04 -1.65
C SER A 37 23.72 -9.55 -1.28
N PHE A 38 22.89 -9.13 -0.32
CA PHE A 38 23.01 -7.82 0.29
C PHE A 38 24.34 -7.77 1.03
N LYS A 39 25.06 -6.65 0.90
CA LYS A 39 26.28 -6.47 1.68
C LYS A 39 25.84 -6.31 3.13
N ALA A 40 26.51 -6.99 4.06
CA ALA A 40 26.24 -6.86 5.50
C ALA A 40 26.19 -5.38 5.97
N GLN A 41 26.95 -4.51 5.30
CA GLN A 41 26.97 -3.05 5.50
C GLN A 41 25.59 -2.39 5.32
N ASP A 42 24.74 -2.90 4.42
CA ASP A 42 23.43 -2.31 4.14
C ASP A 42 22.45 -2.60 5.29
N LEU A 43 22.51 -3.80 5.85
CA LEU A 43 21.73 -4.20 7.02
C LEU A 43 22.13 -3.41 8.26
N GLU A 44 23.44 -3.16 8.44
CA GLU A 44 23.97 -2.33 9.51
C GLU A 44 23.49 -0.87 9.42
N GLU A 45 23.30 -0.34 8.21
CA GLU A 45 22.76 1.01 8.01
C GLU A 45 21.23 1.10 8.24
N TRP A 46 20.49 -0.01 8.14
CA TRP A 46 19.03 0.00 8.25
C TRP A 46 18.50 -0.30 9.65
N ILE A 47 19.35 -0.78 10.54
CA ILE A 47 18.99 -1.07 11.92
C ILE A 47 19.65 -0.04 12.83
N VAL A 48 18.90 0.43 13.82
CA VAL A 48 19.35 1.44 14.76
C VAL A 48 19.15 0.95 16.18
N ARG A 49 20.05 1.37 17.07
CA ARG A 49 19.83 1.23 18.51
C ARG A 49 19.12 2.47 19.01
N LEU A 50 18.15 2.26 19.88
CA LEU A 50 17.43 3.31 20.58
C LEU A 50 17.92 3.34 22.02
N ARG A 51 18.30 4.53 22.50
CA ARG A 51 18.53 4.79 23.92
C ARG A 51 17.55 5.86 24.36
N PHE A 52 16.82 5.59 25.44
CA PHE A 52 15.76 6.47 25.89
C PHE A 52 15.65 6.48 27.40
N THR A 53 15.08 7.55 27.94
CA THR A 53 14.74 7.63 29.37
C THR A 53 13.24 7.46 29.56
N GLN A 54 12.87 6.48 30.39
CA GLN A 54 11.49 6.19 30.77
C GLN A 54 11.45 6.02 32.28
N ASP A 55 10.53 6.71 32.96
CA ASP A 55 10.41 6.72 34.43
C ASP A 55 11.71 7.06 35.18
N GLY A 56 12.57 7.88 34.56
CA GLY A 56 13.88 8.26 35.10
C GLY A 56 14.98 7.21 34.93
N GLU A 57 14.67 6.05 34.34
CA GLU A 57 15.64 5.00 34.03
C GLU A 57 16.08 5.06 32.56
N ARG A 58 17.37 4.86 32.31
CA ARG A 58 17.89 4.70 30.95
C ARG A 58 17.61 3.29 30.47
N ARG A 59 16.91 3.18 29.34
CA ARG A 59 16.52 1.93 28.69
C ARG A 59 16.99 1.92 27.26
N GLU A 60 16.98 0.73 26.68
CA GLU A 60 17.50 0.50 25.34
C GLU A 60 16.61 -0.49 24.59
N GLY A 61 16.57 -0.28 23.27
CA GLY A 61 15.89 -1.15 22.32
C GLY A 61 16.49 -0.98 20.93
N ASN A 62 15.81 -1.53 19.95
CA ASN A 62 16.14 -1.46 18.54
C ASN A 62 15.02 -0.75 17.78
N GLY A 63 15.36 -0.29 16.59
CA GLY A 63 14.42 0.11 15.56
C GLY A 63 15.03 -0.19 14.20
N PHE A 64 14.22 -0.08 13.16
CA PHE A 64 14.71 -0.28 11.80
C PHE A 64 14.01 0.63 10.80
N TYR A 65 14.77 1.09 9.82
CA TYR A 65 14.25 1.82 8.69
C TYR A 65 13.41 0.89 7.82
N VAL A 66 12.21 1.35 7.47
CA VAL A 66 11.36 0.74 6.44
C VAL A 66 11.23 1.70 5.26
N ASN A 67 11.36 1.18 4.05
CA ASN A 67 11.31 1.98 2.83
C ASN A 67 9.87 2.41 2.52
N MET A 68 9.41 3.48 3.18
CA MET A 68 8.08 4.06 3.02
C MET A 68 8.09 5.30 2.11
N PRO A 69 7.02 5.55 1.33
CA PRO A 69 6.94 6.65 0.37
C PRO A 69 6.67 8.03 1.02
N HIS A 70 7.29 8.32 2.16
CA HIS A 70 7.16 9.63 2.82
C HIS A 70 8.01 10.69 2.08
N PRO A 71 7.49 11.91 1.81
CA PRO A 71 8.19 12.92 1.02
C PRO A 71 9.47 13.48 1.67
N THR A 72 9.47 13.72 2.99
CA THR A 72 10.55 14.44 3.68
C THR A 72 11.26 13.71 4.82
N HIS A 73 10.75 12.56 5.28
CA HIS A 73 11.29 11.80 6.41
C HIS A 73 11.50 10.33 6.06
N HIS A 74 12.56 9.73 6.59
CA HIS A 74 12.66 8.29 6.72
C HIS A 74 11.78 7.82 7.88
N VAL A 75 11.28 6.59 7.76
CA VAL A 75 10.38 5.97 8.73
C VAL A 75 11.15 4.85 9.41
N ILE A 76 11.24 4.92 10.73
CA ILE A 76 11.79 3.86 11.57
C ILE A 76 10.64 3.21 12.32
N LEU A 77 10.52 1.89 12.23
CA LEU A 77 9.59 1.11 13.06
C LEU A 77 10.32 0.59 14.29
N THR A 78 9.59 0.49 15.40
CA THR A 78 10.08 -0.05 16.68
C THR A 78 8.89 -0.56 17.51
N ALA A 79 9.17 -1.24 18.61
CA ALA A 79 8.15 -1.60 19.59
C ALA A 79 7.59 -0.34 20.27
N GLY A 80 6.29 -0.33 20.54
CA GLY A 80 5.60 0.80 21.16
C GLY A 80 6.17 1.14 22.53
N HIS A 81 6.50 0.13 23.34
CA HIS A 81 7.08 0.31 24.68
C HIS A 81 8.44 1.01 24.67
N ASN A 82 9.18 0.99 23.56
CA ASN A 82 10.46 1.69 23.44
C ASN A 82 10.31 3.21 23.38
N ILE A 83 9.13 3.70 22.97
CA ILE A 83 8.89 5.14 22.74
C ILE A 83 7.62 5.67 23.41
N ASN A 84 6.83 4.80 24.04
CA ASN A 84 5.68 5.18 24.84
C ASN A 84 6.12 6.00 26.06
N ASP A 85 5.53 7.17 26.23
CA ASP A 85 5.86 8.16 27.28
C ASP A 85 7.31 8.67 27.24
N VAL A 86 8.00 8.50 26.12
CA VAL A 86 9.35 9.04 25.88
C VAL A 86 9.25 10.40 25.21
N LYS A 87 9.96 11.41 25.74
CA LYS A 87 10.06 12.72 25.08
C LYS A 87 11.04 12.63 23.92
N LEU A 88 10.80 13.40 22.87
CA LEU A 88 11.64 13.46 21.68
C LEU A 88 13.12 13.75 22.00
N ASP A 89 13.38 14.66 22.95
CA ASP A 89 14.74 15.06 23.33
C ASP A 89 15.48 13.99 24.14
N ASP A 90 14.72 13.12 24.82
CA ASP A 90 15.20 12.02 25.65
C ASP A 90 15.45 10.74 24.81
N LEU A 91 15.16 10.77 23.51
CA LEU A 91 15.45 9.68 22.57
C LEU A 91 16.74 9.95 21.79
N GLU A 92 17.67 8.99 21.85
CA GLU A 92 18.88 8.94 21.05
C GLU A 92 18.77 7.78 20.05
N ILE A 93 18.96 8.09 18.77
CA ILE A 93 19.01 7.10 17.69
C ILE A 93 20.48 6.91 17.30
N CYS A 94 21.06 5.75 17.56
CA CYS A 94 22.46 5.47 17.27
C CYS A 94 22.57 4.50 16.07
N SER A 95 23.30 4.90 15.02
CA SER A 95 23.77 3.99 13.96
C SER A 95 25.24 3.64 14.17
N GLU A 96 25.65 2.45 13.72
CA GLU A 96 27.05 2.00 13.55
C GLU A 96 27.88 1.83 14.84
N SER A 97 27.97 2.85 15.70
CA SER A 97 28.79 2.79 16.91
C SER A 97 28.26 3.63 18.09
N PRO A 98 28.65 3.30 19.34
CA PRO A 98 28.30 4.11 20.52
C PRO A 98 28.89 5.52 20.51
N THR A 99 29.91 5.77 19.70
CA THR A 99 30.64 7.05 19.62
C THR A 99 30.21 7.89 18.43
N SER A 100 29.48 7.32 17.47
CA SER A 100 28.86 8.05 16.37
C SER A 100 27.81 9.03 16.90
N PRO A 101 27.69 10.24 16.32
CA PRO A 101 26.69 11.20 16.76
C PRO A 101 25.28 10.62 16.55
N SER A 102 24.47 10.67 17.59
CA SER A 102 23.07 10.22 17.53
C SER A 102 22.24 11.12 16.61
N PHE A 103 21.31 10.54 15.88
CA PHE A 103 20.31 11.28 15.13
C PHE A 103 19.18 11.72 16.04
N LYS A 104 18.62 12.89 15.74
CA LYS A 104 17.42 13.40 16.42
C LYS A 104 16.18 12.97 15.66
N ALA A 105 15.22 12.41 16.39
CA ALA A 105 13.87 12.20 15.89
C ALA A 105 13.22 13.56 15.57
N SER A 106 12.30 13.56 14.62
CA SER A 106 11.45 14.72 14.29
C SER A 106 10.03 14.56 14.83
N ALA A 107 9.57 13.33 14.98
CA ALA A 107 8.29 12.98 15.60
C ALA A 107 8.30 11.52 16.07
N LEU A 108 7.46 11.23 17.07
CA LEU A 108 7.18 9.89 17.59
C LEU A 108 5.68 9.62 17.48
N TYR A 109 5.31 8.42 17.07
CA TYR A 109 3.93 7.95 17.07
C TYR A 109 3.87 6.55 17.69
N VAL A 110 2.86 6.30 18.51
CA VAL A 110 2.65 5.02 19.19
C VAL A 110 1.22 4.58 18.95
N SER A 111 1.01 3.28 18.74
CA SER A 111 -0.33 2.70 18.60
C SER A 111 -1.26 3.18 19.71
N ALA A 112 -2.40 3.75 19.34
CA ALA A 112 -3.38 4.22 20.32
C ALA A 112 -3.95 3.05 21.15
N ALA A 113 -4.11 1.89 20.52
CA ALA A 113 -4.56 0.67 21.19
C ALA A 113 -3.53 0.18 22.21
N TYR A 114 -2.24 0.30 21.91
CA TYR A 114 -1.17 0.01 22.86
C TYR A 114 -1.15 0.98 24.03
N VAL A 115 -1.26 2.28 23.77
CA VAL A 115 -1.34 3.31 24.84
C VAL A 115 -2.48 2.99 25.80
N ALA A 116 -3.64 2.58 25.28
CA ALA A 116 -4.82 2.26 26.07
C ALA A 116 -4.73 0.93 26.84
N ASN A 117 -4.28 -0.15 26.18
CA ASN A 117 -4.46 -1.51 26.70
C ASN A 117 -3.15 -2.27 26.96
N LYS A 118 -2.01 -1.73 26.52
CA LYS A 118 -0.66 -2.31 26.64
C LYS A 118 -0.55 -3.76 26.16
N GLN A 119 -1.31 -4.11 25.12
CA GLN A 119 -1.32 -5.46 24.53
C GLN A 119 -0.16 -5.65 23.57
N GLU A 120 0.48 -6.82 23.60
CA GLU A 120 1.64 -7.16 22.75
C GLU A 120 1.35 -7.03 21.25
N VAL A 121 0.13 -7.40 20.82
CA VAL A 121 -0.28 -7.32 19.41
C VAL A 121 -0.31 -5.88 18.88
N ASP A 122 -0.49 -4.90 19.77
CA ASP A 122 -0.52 -3.48 19.44
C ASP A 122 0.81 -2.77 19.71
N ASP A 123 1.80 -3.49 20.24
CA ASP A 123 3.06 -2.92 20.73
C ASP A 123 4.02 -2.54 19.60
N TYR A 124 3.67 -1.47 18.89
CA TYR A 124 4.46 -0.86 17.83
C TYR A 124 4.37 0.67 17.85
N GLY A 125 5.35 1.29 17.19
CA GLY A 125 5.38 2.71 16.96
C GLY A 125 6.32 3.12 15.84
N VAL A 126 6.30 4.42 15.52
CA VAL A 126 7.04 5.05 14.44
C VAL A 126 7.90 6.18 14.96
N ILE A 127 9.15 6.24 14.50
CA ILE A 127 10.05 7.36 14.68
C ILE A 127 10.32 7.98 13.30
N LEU A 128 10.14 9.30 13.18
CA LEU A 128 10.49 10.03 11.95
C LEU A 128 11.88 10.65 12.06
N VAL A 129 12.69 10.50 11.02
CA VAL A 129 14.00 11.14 10.88
C VAL A 129 14.05 11.88 9.55
N LYS A 130 14.58 13.11 9.51
CA LYS A 130 14.66 13.90 8.27
C LYS A 130 15.47 13.15 7.21
N LYS A 131 14.99 13.18 5.96
CA LYS A 131 15.73 12.62 4.83
C LYS A 131 16.96 13.44 4.53
N ASP A 132 18.04 12.75 4.22
CA ASP A 132 19.12 13.32 3.45
C ASP A 132 18.69 13.38 1.97
N PRO A 133 18.65 14.56 1.31
CA PRO A 133 18.31 14.66 -0.11
C PRO A 133 19.19 13.79 -1.03
N THR A 134 20.41 13.45 -0.60
CA THR A 134 21.34 12.58 -1.35
C THR A 134 21.01 11.10 -1.19
N ARG A 135 20.28 10.73 -0.13
CA ARG A 135 19.80 9.37 0.15
C ARG A 135 18.28 9.40 0.37
N PRO A 136 17.47 9.61 -0.69
CA PRO A 136 16.03 9.81 -0.55
C PRO A 136 15.26 8.55 -0.08
N TYR A 137 15.91 7.39 -0.09
CA TYR A 137 15.34 6.08 0.24
C TYR A 137 16.28 5.36 1.19
N ARG A 138 15.70 4.66 2.18
CA ARG A 138 16.45 3.92 3.20
C ARG A 138 15.57 2.86 3.83
N GLY A 139 16.11 1.67 4.07
CA GLY A 139 15.49 0.65 4.90
C GLY A 139 15.09 -0.62 4.16
N PHE A 140 14.55 -1.54 4.96
CA PHE A 140 13.97 -2.80 4.50
C PHE A 140 12.77 -2.54 3.58
N GLY A 141 12.54 -3.48 2.66
CA GLY A 141 11.29 -3.53 1.91
C GLY A 141 10.12 -3.86 2.83
N PHE A 142 8.90 -3.65 2.33
CA PHE A 142 7.69 -4.15 2.97
C PHE A 142 6.72 -4.64 1.90
N ALA A 143 5.87 -5.59 2.28
CA ALA A 143 4.84 -6.12 1.40
C ALA A 143 3.57 -6.38 2.21
N LEU A 144 2.53 -5.58 2.01
CA LEU A 144 1.25 -5.72 2.70
C LEU A 144 0.64 -7.11 2.50
N LYS A 145 0.89 -7.74 1.35
CA LYS A 145 0.49 -9.14 1.08
C LYS A 145 1.02 -10.12 2.15
N ARG A 146 2.27 -9.95 2.62
CA ARG A 146 2.85 -10.80 3.68
C ARG A 146 2.14 -10.64 5.04
N GLY A 147 1.45 -9.53 5.25
CA GLY A 147 0.55 -9.33 6.39
C GLY A 147 -0.76 -10.13 6.31
N HIS A 148 -1.09 -10.67 5.13
CA HIS A 148 -2.28 -11.51 4.90
C HIS A 148 -1.94 -12.99 4.69
N ASP A 149 -0.76 -13.29 4.16
CA ASP A 149 -0.31 -14.67 3.93
C ASP A 149 -0.23 -15.48 5.24
N ASP A 150 -0.43 -16.79 5.17
CA ASP A 150 -0.01 -17.68 6.25
C ASP A 150 1.51 -17.88 6.13
N LEU A 151 2.25 -17.50 7.18
CA LEU A 151 3.70 -17.57 7.24
C LEU A 151 4.19 -18.75 8.08
N THR A 152 3.29 -19.61 8.57
CA THR A 152 3.64 -20.76 9.40
C THR A 152 4.66 -21.64 8.68
N HIS A 153 5.70 -22.05 9.40
CA HIS A 153 6.86 -22.81 8.90
C HIS A 153 7.85 -22.05 8.01
N ASN A 154 7.57 -20.81 7.61
CA ASN A 154 8.51 -20.03 6.81
C ASN A 154 9.76 -19.67 7.62
N GLY A 155 10.91 -19.62 6.93
CA GLY A 155 12.16 -19.13 7.50
C GLY A 155 12.10 -17.63 7.79
N LEU A 156 12.52 -17.26 9.01
CA LEU A 156 12.55 -15.89 9.50
C LEU A 156 13.94 -15.55 10.04
N VAL A 157 14.31 -14.28 9.92
CA VAL A 157 15.51 -13.73 10.54
C VAL A 157 15.16 -12.52 11.39
N VAL A 158 15.67 -12.48 12.61
CA VAL A 158 15.60 -11.31 13.49
C VAL A 158 16.99 -10.72 13.62
N TYR A 159 17.13 -9.45 13.22
CA TYR A 159 18.37 -8.72 13.39
C TYR A 159 18.28 -7.73 14.54
N GLY A 160 19.30 -7.66 15.37
CA GLY A 160 19.38 -6.66 16.44
C GLY A 160 20.80 -6.18 16.64
N LEU A 161 20.94 -4.92 17.04
CA LEU A 161 22.22 -4.37 17.50
C LEU A 161 22.36 -4.65 18.99
N THR A 162 23.37 -5.46 19.34
CA THR A 162 23.78 -5.72 20.72
C THR A 162 25.03 -4.92 21.06
N GLU A 163 25.24 -4.64 22.35
CA GLU A 163 26.48 -3.99 22.79
C GLU A 163 27.65 -4.96 22.78
N SER A 164 28.78 -4.50 22.23
CA SER A 164 30.08 -5.10 22.46
C SER A 164 31.03 -4.04 23.02
N ALA A 165 32.17 -4.46 23.57
CA ALA A 165 33.05 -3.61 24.39
C ALA A 165 33.36 -2.21 23.82
N ASN A 166 33.44 -2.07 22.48
CA ASN A 166 33.74 -0.79 21.81
C ASN A 166 32.89 -0.52 20.55
N SER A 167 31.90 -1.35 20.23
CA SER A 167 31.06 -1.17 19.04
C SER A 167 29.68 -1.80 19.23
N TYR A 168 28.73 -1.45 18.37
CA TYR A 168 27.54 -2.26 18.21
C TYR A 168 27.88 -3.47 17.34
N LYS A 169 27.33 -4.63 17.70
CA LYS A 169 27.44 -5.85 16.92
C LYS A 169 26.08 -6.18 16.35
N LEU A 170 25.96 -6.17 15.02
CA LEU A 170 24.80 -6.71 14.34
C LEU A 170 24.75 -8.22 14.61
N THR A 171 23.65 -8.64 15.24
CA THR A 171 23.41 -10.03 15.63
C THR A 171 22.18 -10.51 14.89
N ALA A 172 22.33 -11.61 14.15
CA ALA A 172 21.23 -12.27 13.46
C ALA A 172 20.81 -13.51 14.24
N SER A 173 19.51 -13.71 14.39
CA SER A 173 18.91 -14.92 14.92
C SER A 173 17.98 -15.52 13.87
N TYR A 174 18.26 -16.77 13.49
CA TYR A 174 17.56 -17.48 12.44
C TYR A 174 16.60 -18.49 13.08
N GLY A 175 15.41 -18.63 12.51
CA GLY A 175 14.47 -19.66 12.91
C GLY A 175 13.27 -19.71 11.99
N THR A 176 12.17 -20.22 12.49
CA THR A 176 10.93 -20.39 11.72
C THR A 176 9.75 -19.79 12.44
N CYS A 177 8.73 -19.38 11.67
CA CYS A 177 7.43 -19.05 12.21
C CYS A 177 6.76 -20.32 12.75
N VAL A 178 6.34 -20.30 14.01
CA VAL A 178 5.64 -21.41 14.68
C VAL A 178 4.14 -21.21 14.62
N ASP A 179 3.67 -19.98 14.80
CA ASP A 179 2.27 -19.62 14.69
C ASP A 179 2.11 -18.25 14.02
N CYS A 180 1.09 -18.14 13.17
CA CYS A 180 0.84 -17.02 12.30
C CYS A 180 -0.55 -16.43 12.57
N MET A 181 -0.69 -15.74 13.70
CA MET A 181 -1.93 -15.08 14.09
C MET A 181 -2.21 -13.83 13.22
N PRO A 182 -3.44 -13.28 13.19
CA PRO A 182 -3.77 -12.13 12.36
C PRO A 182 -2.91 -10.87 12.63
N ASP A 183 -2.62 -10.57 13.90
CA ASP A 183 -1.91 -9.35 14.33
C ASP A 183 -0.51 -9.63 14.91
N GLN A 184 -0.09 -10.89 15.03
CA GLN A 184 1.16 -11.26 15.70
C GLN A 184 1.78 -12.53 15.09
N LEU A 185 3.11 -12.60 15.06
CA LEU A 185 3.84 -13.84 14.75
C LEU A 185 4.46 -14.38 16.02
N GLU A 186 4.45 -15.70 16.16
CA GLU A 186 5.25 -16.43 17.14
C GLU A 186 6.31 -17.26 16.40
N TYR A 187 7.55 -17.28 16.90
CA TYR A 187 8.65 -17.91 16.19
C TYR A 187 9.65 -18.63 17.10
N ALA A 188 10.27 -19.68 16.55
CA ALA A 188 11.26 -20.51 17.22
C ALA A 188 12.67 -20.04 16.87
N LEU A 189 13.14 -19.00 17.56
CA LEU A 189 14.52 -18.50 17.47
C LEU A 189 14.97 -17.94 18.81
N SER A 190 16.28 -17.75 18.98
CA SER A 190 16.83 -17.21 20.22
C SER A 190 16.88 -15.69 20.17
N THR A 191 16.05 -15.02 20.96
CA THR A 191 16.16 -13.58 21.24
C THR A 191 16.64 -13.34 22.66
N GLY A 192 17.30 -12.21 22.88
CA GLY A 192 17.76 -11.80 24.22
C GLY A 192 17.23 -10.42 24.59
N LYS A 193 17.46 -10.02 25.84
CA LYS A 193 17.21 -8.65 26.29
C LYS A 193 17.86 -7.65 25.34
N GLY A 194 17.11 -6.62 24.96
CA GLY A 194 17.58 -5.55 24.08
C GLY A 194 17.16 -5.70 22.62
N PHE A 195 16.63 -6.85 22.19
CA PHE A 195 16.13 -7.02 20.81
C PHE A 195 14.78 -6.34 20.53
N SER A 196 14.08 -5.84 21.55
CA SER A 196 12.78 -5.18 21.36
C SER A 196 12.84 -4.10 20.28
N GLY A 197 11.90 -4.12 19.34
CA GLY A 197 11.80 -3.24 18.19
C GLY A 197 12.65 -3.66 16.99
N SER A 198 13.35 -4.78 17.07
CA SER A 198 14.08 -5.37 15.95
C SER A 198 13.16 -5.79 14.79
N PRO A 199 13.63 -5.71 13.54
CA PRO A 199 12.89 -6.23 12.39
C PRO A 199 12.88 -7.76 12.42
N VAL A 200 11.71 -8.34 12.17
CA VAL A 200 11.55 -9.72 11.74
C VAL A 200 11.41 -9.69 10.22
N ILE A 201 12.33 -10.34 9.52
CA ILE A 201 12.41 -10.27 8.06
C ILE A 201 12.37 -11.64 7.41
N MET A 202 11.99 -11.64 6.13
CA MET A 202 12.12 -12.76 5.23
C MET A 202 12.35 -12.26 3.80
N PRO A 203 12.94 -13.10 2.91
CA PRO A 203 13.02 -12.79 1.49
C PRO A 203 11.62 -12.66 0.85
N TYR A 204 11.45 -11.66 -0.01
CA TYR A 204 10.30 -11.55 -0.89
C TYR A 204 10.67 -10.76 -2.15
N LYS A 205 10.42 -11.34 -3.34
CA LYS A 205 10.78 -10.74 -4.64
C LYS A 205 12.22 -10.24 -4.68
N ASP A 206 13.17 -11.08 -4.26
CA ASP A 206 14.61 -10.79 -4.17
C ASP A 206 15.01 -9.64 -3.22
N ASN A 207 14.13 -9.25 -2.30
CA ASN A 207 14.35 -8.16 -1.34
C ASN A 207 14.20 -8.64 0.11
N GLU A 208 15.05 -8.11 1.00
CA GLU A 208 14.85 -8.19 2.44
C GLU A 208 13.59 -7.43 2.85
N THR A 209 12.57 -8.16 3.29
CA THR A 209 11.25 -7.62 3.54
C THR A 209 10.90 -7.78 5.02
N ALA A 210 10.61 -6.66 5.69
CA ALA A 210 10.13 -6.67 7.06
C ALA A 210 8.67 -7.15 7.08
N VAL A 211 8.38 -8.12 7.94
CA VAL A 211 7.05 -8.74 8.09
C VAL A 211 6.48 -8.59 9.50
N ALA A 212 7.33 -8.38 10.51
CA ALA A 212 6.90 -8.08 11.87
C ALA A 212 7.92 -7.21 12.63
N ILE A 213 7.47 -6.63 13.75
CA ILE A 213 8.27 -5.86 14.70
C ILE A 213 8.38 -6.69 15.97
N HIS A 214 9.57 -7.19 16.30
CA HIS A 214 9.76 -7.98 17.52
C HIS A 214 9.48 -7.13 18.76
N ASN A 215 8.65 -7.62 19.68
CA ASN A 215 8.25 -6.86 20.87
C ASN A 215 8.09 -7.69 22.13
N TYR A 216 8.14 -9.03 22.04
CA TYR A 216 7.97 -9.91 23.19
C TYR A 216 8.86 -11.16 23.10
N GLY A 217 9.31 -11.70 24.25
CA GLY A 217 10.17 -12.90 24.31
C GLY A 217 11.40 -12.79 25.21
N HIS A 218 11.32 -12.04 26.31
CA HIS A 218 12.45 -11.85 27.24
C HIS A 218 12.68 -13.05 28.19
N ASN A 219 11.67 -13.92 28.39
CA ASN A 219 11.72 -14.99 29.39
C ASN A 219 12.02 -16.35 28.73
N SER A 220 12.77 -17.22 29.42
CA SER A 220 13.21 -18.52 28.90
C SER A 220 12.08 -19.50 28.56
N ASN A 221 10.86 -19.22 29.00
CA ASN A 221 9.70 -20.10 28.83
C ASN A 221 8.68 -19.58 27.81
N ASP A 222 8.81 -18.33 27.38
CA ASP A 222 7.86 -17.71 26.45
C ASP A 222 8.45 -17.72 25.04
N ALA A 223 7.67 -18.17 24.06
CA ALA A 223 8.07 -18.08 22.68
C ALA A 223 8.20 -16.61 22.25
N PRO A 224 9.29 -16.23 21.55
CA PRO A 224 9.42 -14.88 21.03
C PRO A 224 8.34 -14.53 20.01
N ARG A 225 7.88 -13.26 20.06
CA ARG A 225 6.80 -12.74 19.22
C ARG A 225 7.11 -11.36 18.67
N GLY A 226 6.37 -11.01 17.62
CA GLY A 226 6.36 -9.66 17.07
C GLY A 226 5.02 -9.29 16.44
N THR A 227 4.64 -8.01 16.54
CA THR A 227 3.47 -7.48 15.85
C THR A 227 3.64 -7.58 14.34
N ARG A 228 2.64 -8.13 13.65
CA ARG A 228 2.64 -8.23 12.19
C ARG A 228 2.51 -6.88 11.52
N ILE A 229 3.29 -6.67 10.45
CA ILE A 229 3.11 -5.52 9.55
C ILE A 229 1.98 -5.87 8.58
N ASN A 230 0.74 -5.77 9.07
CA ASN A 230 -0.48 -6.08 8.34
C ASN A 230 -1.28 -4.82 7.97
N GLU A 231 -2.49 -4.99 7.45
CA GLU A 231 -3.35 -3.87 7.05
C GLU A 231 -3.65 -2.92 8.20
N LYS A 232 -3.94 -3.44 9.40
CA LYS A 232 -4.22 -2.63 10.59
C LYS A 232 -3.06 -1.69 10.89
N VAL A 233 -1.85 -2.23 10.95
CA VAL A 233 -0.61 -1.47 11.22
C VAL A 233 -0.33 -0.47 10.09
N ILE A 234 -0.40 -0.89 8.82
CA ILE A 234 -0.12 -0.02 7.67
C ILE A 234 -1.11 1.14 7.59
N VAL A 235 -2.40 0.91 7.82
CA VAL A 235 -3.43 1.96 7.81
C VAL A 235 -3.18 3.00 8.90
N GLU A 236 -2.85 2.57 10.12
CA GLU A 236 -2.57 3.49 11.22
C GLU A 236 -1.31 4.32 10.96
N ILE A 237 -0.22 3.67 10.51
CA ILE A 237 1.01 4.37 10.10
C ILE A 237 0.72 5.37 8.98
N CYS A 238 -0.04 4.97 7.96
CA CYS A 238 -0.40 5.86 6.86
C CYS A 238 -1.19 7.08 7.33
N SER A 239 -2.08 6.89 8.31
CA SER A 239 -2.84 7.97 8.95
C SER A 239 -1.92 8.95 9.69
N TRP A 240 -1.02 8.47 10.55
CA TRP A 240 -0.06 9.31 11.28
C TRP A 240 0.82 10.13 10.35
N LEU A 241 1.30 9.49 9.29
CA LEU A 241 2.28 10.06 8.38
C LEU A 241 1.66 10.85 7.24
N SER A 242 0.33 10.83 7.11
CA SER A 242 -0.39 11.39 5.97
C SER A 242 0.16 10.90 4.62
N ILE A 243 0.49 9.60 4.55
CA ILE A 243 0.92 8.92 3.32
C ILE A 243 -0.22 8.04 2.79
N GLY A 244 -0.29 7.87 1.48
CA GLY A 244 -1.45 7.27 0.81
C GLY A 244 -2.57 8.27 0.54
N PHE A 245 -3.70 7.77 0.03
CA PHE A 245 -4.85 8.60 -0.32
C PHE A 245 -6.14 8.00 0.23
N PHE A 246 -6.76 8.68 1.19
CA PHE A 246 -7.97 8.19 1.85
C PHE A 246 -9.23 8.82 1.26
N ASN A 247 -10.30 8.03 1.18
CA ASN A 247 -11.63 8.45 0.73
C ASN A 247 -11.65 9.17 -0.63
N LYS A 248 -10.94 8.62 -1.63
CA LYS A 248 -10.82 9.22 -2.96
C LYS A 248 -11.65 8.49 -4.01
N ALA A 249 -12.26 9.23 -4.92
CA ALA A 249 -12.80 8.70 -6.16
C ALA A 249 -11.71 8.71 -7.24
N ILE A 250 -11.71 7.70 -8.13
CA ILE A 250 -10.85 7.68 -9.31
C ILE A 250 -11.56 8.43 -10.42
N GLN A 251 -11.17 9.68 -10.65
CA GLN A 251 -11.75 10.55 -11.66
C GLN A 251 -10.83 10.65 -12.87
N ALA A 252 -11.29 10.26 -14.05
CA ALA A 252 -10.63 10.59 -15.30
C ALA A 252 -10.89 12.06 -15.65
N SER A 253 -9.83 12.84 -15.85
CA SER A 253 -9.94 14.25 -16.22
C SER A 253 -8.70 14.76 -16.94
N ILE A 254 -8.91 15.54 -18.01
CA ILE A 254 -7.85 16.24 -18.74
C ILE A 254 -7.56 17.61 -18.11
N THR A 255 -8.57 18.30 -17.57
CA THR A 255 -8.43 19.65 -17.00
C THR A 255 -9.48 19.96 -15.93
N ASN A 256 -9.18 20.95 -15.07
CA ASN A 256 -10.14 21.52 -14.11
C ASN A 256 -11.33 22.24 -14.76
N ASN A 257 -11.23 22.55 -16.06
CA ASN A 257 -12.18 23.42 -16.75
C ASN A 257 -13.42 22.65 -17.21
N ILE A 258 -13.42 21.32 -17.08
CA ILE A 258 -14.59 20.48 -17.39
C ILE A 258 -15.50 20.44 -16.15
N PRO A 259 -16.80 20.77 -16.27
CA PRO A 259 -17.78 20.64 -15.21
C PRO A 259 -17.84 19.22 -14.61
N LEU A 260 -18.18 19.08 -13.31
CA LEU A 260 -18.15 17.79 -12.60
C LEU A 260 -19.10 16.74 -13.17
N ASP A 261 -20.24 17.18 -13.69
CA ASP A 261 -21.27 16.40 -14.40
C ASP A 261 -20.79 15.89 -15.78
N GLN A 262 -19.64 16.35 -16.25
CA GLN A 262 -19.04 15.95 -17.53
C GLN A 262 -17.71 15.20 -17.34
N ARG A 263 -17.45 14.65 -16.16
CA ARG A 263 -16.21 13.89 -15.87
C ARG A 263 -16.51 12.41 -15.73
N LEU A 264 -15.53 11.58 -16.05
CA LEU A 264 -15.66 10.13 -15.92
C LEU A 264 -15.11 9.66 -14.57
N TYR A 265 -15.76 8.69 -13.97
CA TYR A 265 -15.37 8.07 -12.69
C TYR A 265 -15.38 6.56 -12.85
N LEU A 266 -14.41 5.88 -12.24
CA LEU A 266 -14.50 4.43 -12.05
C LEU A 266 -15.41 4.15 -10.85
N VAL A 267 -16.47 3.37 -11.06
CA VAL A 267 -17.43 3.04 -9.99
C VAL A 267 -17.78 1.55 -9.98
N PHE A 268 -18.00 1.01 -8.78
CA PHE A 268 -18.63 -0.29 -8.57
C PHE A 268 -20.11 -0.07 -8.29
N ILE A 269 -20.97 -0.68 -9.09
CA ILE A 269 -22.43 -0.63 -8.94
C ILE A 269 -22.91 -1.87 -8.16
N PRO A 270 -24.00 -1.76 -7.37
CA PRO A 270 -24.43 -2.85 -6.47
C PRO A 270 -24.70 -4.19 -7.14
N ASP A 271 -25.18 -4.18 -8.39
CA ASP A 271 -25.62 -5.37 -9.14
C ASP A 271 -24.57 -5.85 -10.16
N SER A 272 -23.32 -5.39 -10.06
CA SER A 272 -22.24 -5.83 -10.95
C SER A 272 -21.02 -6.28 -10.17
N ASP A 273 -20.46 -7.40 -10.63
CA ASP A 273 -19.22 -7.97 -10.09
C ASP A 273 -17.97 -7.19 -10.58
N HIS A 274 -18.16 -6.16 -11.42
CA HIS A 274 -17.10 -5.39 -12.05
C HIS A 274 -17.36 -3.88 -11.96
N ALA A 275 -16.27 -3.11 -11.99
CA ALA A 275 -16.34 -1.68 -12.07
C ALA A 275 -16.71 -1.24 -13.50
N VAL A 276 -17.53 -0.21 -13.57
CA VAL A 276 -17.96 0.46 -14.79
C VAL A 276 -17.45 1.91 -14.80
N VAL A 277 -17.51 2.55 -15.95
CA VAL A 277 -17.27 3.99 -16.09
C VAL A 277 -18.58 4.73 -15.93
N ARG A 278 -18.61 5.71 -15.02
CA ARG A 278 -19.75 6.61 -14.83
C ARG A 278 -19.43 8.02 -15.27
N LEU A 279 -20.32 8.63 -16.06
CA LEU A 279 -20.29 10.04 -16.41
C LEU A 279 -20.99 10.88 -15.33
N GLY A 280 -20.31 11.93 -14.89
CA GLY A 280 -20.83 12.88 -13.93
C GLY A 280 -20.63 12.48 -12.47
N TYR A 281 -20.46 13.49 -11.65
CA TYR A 281 -20.28 13.32 -10.21
C TYR A 281 -21.62 13.19 -9.50
N ASP A 282 -21.78 12.11 -8.76
CA ASP A 282 -22.87 11.91 -7.83
C ASP A 282 -22.31 11.46 -6.50
N LYS A 283 -22.52 12.24 -5.44
CA LYS A 283 -21.92 11.98 -4.13
C LYS A 283 -22.41 10.66 -3.53
N GLU A 284 -23.64 10.24 -3.84
CA GLU A 284 -24.25 9.03 -3.29
C GLU A 284 -23.80 7.77 -4.04
N HIS A 285 -23.52 7.90 -5.34
CA HIS A 285 -23.21 6.77 -6.22
C HIS A 285 -21.72 6.67 -6.60
N VAL A 286 -20.90 7.67 -6.29
CA VAL A 286 -19.47 7.62 -6.60
C VAL A 286 -18.75 6.67 -5.65
N THR A 287 -18.01 5.73 -6.22
CA THR A 287 -17.18 4.83 -5.44
C THR A 287 -15.98 5.53 -4.82
N ARG A 288 -15.70 5.21 -3.56
CA ARG A 288 -14.58 5.75 -2.79
C ARG A 288 -13.58 4.65 -2.46
N PHE A 289 -12.31 5.03 -2.49
CA PHE A 289 -11.19 4.14 -2.22
C PHE A 289 -10.28 4.75 -1.16
N ASP A 290 -9.75 3.89 -0.30
CA ASP A 290 -8.50 4.15 0.40
C ASP A 290 -7.37 3.50 -0.41
N ILE A 291 -6.35 4.28 -0.76
CA ILE A 291 -5.25 3.89 -1.64
C ILE A 291 -3.98 3.88 -0.81
N LEU A 292 -3.48 2.68 -0.54
CA LEU A 292 -2.46 2.43 0.46
C LEU A 292 -1.16 1.94 -0.21
N PRO A 293 0.02 2.36 0.25
CA PRO A 293 1.26 1.70 -0.08
C PRO A 293 1.17 0.20 0.27
N ALA A 294 1.47 -0.65 -0.71
CA ALA A 294 1.31 -2.10 -0.59
C ALA A 294 2.63 -2.85 -0.75
N TYR A 295 3.58 -2.27 -1.47
CA TYR A 295 4.89 -2.87 -1.67
C TYR A 295 5.94 -1.78 -1.88
N ALA A 296 7.12 -2.01 -1.30
CA ALA A 296 8.34 -1.33 -1.65
C ALA A 296 9.52 -2.31 -1.57
N PRO A 297 10.46 -2.27 -2.52
CA PRO A 297 11.71 -3.02 -2.41
C PRO A 297 12.59 -2.44 -1.28
N SER A 298 13.68 -3.12 -0.95
CA SER A 298 14.69 -2.53 -0.06
C SER A 298 15.46 -1.40 -0.78
N SER A 299 16.00 -0.44 -0.02
CA SER A 299 16.51 0.83 -0.59
C SER A 299 17.75 0.71 -1.48
N ASN A 300 18.44 -0.43 -1.47
CA ASN A 300 19.65 -0.69 -2.26
C ASN A 300 19.38 -1.52 -3.52
N SER A 301 18.12 -1.63 -3.93
CA SER A 301 17.81 -2.19 -5.24
C SER A 301 18.33 -1.27 -6.34
N ASP A 302 19.00 -1.82 -7.36
CA ASP A 302 19.59 -1.09 -8.50
C ASP A 302 18.54 -0.34 -9.37
N PHE A 303 17.26 -0.47 -9.01
CA PHE A 303 16.11 0.09 -9.72
C PHE A 303 15.46 1.21 -8.90
N PRO A 304 14.82 2.19 -9.56
CA PRO A 304 14.06 3.21 -8.87
C PRO A 304 13.04 2.55 -7.93
N ASN A 305 12.97 3.03 -6.70
CA ASN A 305 12.00 2.64 -5.68
C ASN A 305 10.59 2.47 -6.27
N ASP A 306 10.23 1.22 -6.56
CA ASP A 306 9.00 0.86 -7.25
C ASP A 306 7.87 0.65 -6.25
N PHE A 307 7.36 1.78 -5.74
CA PHE A 307 6.24 1.79 -4.82
C PHE A 307 4.95 1.34 -5.52
N ARG A 308 4.39 0.22 -5.06
CA ARG A 308 3.07 -0.25 -5.49
C ARG A 308 2.03 0.09 -4.46
N HIS A 309 0.81 0.32 -4.94
CA HIS A 309 -0.33 0.74 -4.15
C HIS A 309 -1.50 -0.22 -4.39
N VAL A 310 -2.26 -0.49 -3.34
CA VAL A 310 -3.53 -1.22 -3.44
C VAL A 310 -4.67 -0.25 -3.23
N PHE A 311 -5.80 -0.54 -3.87
CA PHE A 311 -7.01 0.25 -3.75
C PHE A 311 -8.00 -0.59 -2.97
N ARG A 312 -8.45 -0.06 -1.83
CA ARG A 312 -9.43 -0.67 -0.96
C ARG A 312 -10.74 0.09 -1.09
N LEU A 313 -11.79 -0.60 -1.50
CA LEU A 313 -13.13 -0.05 -1.52
C LEU A 313 -13.51 0.44 -0.12
N LYS A 314 -13.99 1.68 -0.05
CA LYS A 314 -14.49 2.31 1.16
C LYS A 314 -16.00 2.39 1.10
N ARG A 315 -16.66 1.81 2.11
CA ARG A 315 -18.10 1.96 2.33
C ARG A 315 -18.40 2.97 3.44
N PRO A 316 -19.64 3.49 3.51
CA PRO A 316 -20.11 4.25 4.66
C PRO A 316 -19.86 3.47 5.96
N LEU A 317 -19.54 4.20 7.04
CA LEU A 317 -19.09 3.64 8.32
C LEU A 317 -20.11 2.70 9.00
N GLU A 318 -21.37 2.75 8.57
CA GLU A 318 -22.50 2.01 9.15
C GLU A 318 -22.70 0.62 8.53
N GLU A 319 -21.97 0.31 7.46
CA GLU A 319 -22.07 -0.98 6.77
C GLU A 319 -21.02 -1.98 7.28
N ARG A 320 -21.38 -3.26 7.28
CA ARG A 320 -20.44 -4.33 7.63
C ARG A 320 -19.25 -4.30 6.66
N PRO A 321 -18.03 -4.61 7.13
CA PRO A 321 -16.88 -4.77 6.24
C PRO A 321 -17.21 -5.77 5.14
N LEU A 322 -16.95 -5.39 3.89
CA LEU A 322 -17.07 -6.32 2.78
C LEU A 322 -15.97 -7.37 2.87
N GLU A 323 -16.33 -8.62 2.64
CA GLU A 323 -15.35 -9.66 2.38
C GLU A 323 -14.52 -9.28 1.15
N GLU A 324 -15.18 -8.86 0.06
CA GLU A 324 -14.53 -8.39 -1.17
C GLU A 324 -14.34 -6.86 -1.17
N ARG A 325 -13.10 -6.41 -1.02
CA ARG A 325 -12.80 -4.97 -0.87
C ARG A 325 -11.54 -4.52 -1.59
N TRP A 326 -10.67 -5.43 -2.00
CA TRP A 326 -9.47 -5.08 -2.73
C TRP A 326 -9.79 -4.99 -4.22
N VAL A 327 -9.36 -3.92 -4.88
CA VAL A 327 -9.50 -3.80 -6.32
C VAL A 327 -8.53 -4.75 -7.00
N LEU A 328 -9.05 -5.67 -7.81
CA LEU A 328 -8.31 -6.56 -8.67
C LEU A 328 -8.26 -5.98 -10.08
N TRP A 329 -7.05 -5.74 -10.59
CA TRP A 329 -6.86 -5.19 -11.92
C TRP A 329 -6.62 -6.31 -12.95
N ASN A 330 -7.63 -6.65 -13.75
CA ASN A 330 -7.49 -7.67 -14.79
C ASN A 330 -7.21 -7.03 -16.15
N ALA A 331 -5.91 -6.78 -16.39
CA ALA A 331 -5.47 -6.08 -17.59
C ALA A 331 -5.69 -6.86 -18.89
N ASP A 332 -5.77 -8.18 -18.83
CA ASP A 332 -5.94 -9.05 -20.01
C ASP A 332 -7.40 -9.12 -20.45
N ARG A 333 -8.32 -9.06 -19.51
CA ARG A 333 -9.76 -9.06 -19.80
C ARG A 333 -10.37 -7.67 -19.90
N HIS A 334 -9.57 -6.62 -19.69
CA HIS A 334 -10.08 -5.24 -19.63
C HIS A 334 -11.13 -5.03 -18.53
N MET A 335 -10.91 -5.66 -17.38
CA MET A 335 -11.86 -5.66 -16.27
C MET A 335 -11.21 -5.21 -14.98
N VAL A 336 -12.04 -4.61 -14.11
CA VAL A 336 -11.67 -4.26 -12.75
C VAL A 336 -12.74 -4.84 -11.83
N SER A 337 -12.35 -5.70 -10.89
CA SER A 337 -13.27 -6.38 -9.98
C SER A 337 -12.86 -6.17 -8.52
N LEU A 338 -13.66 -6.69 -7.58
CA LEU A 338 -13.28 -6.77 -6.18
C LEU A 338 -12.83 -8.19 -5.84
N THR A 339 -11.98 -8.30 -4.83
CA THR A 339 -11.59 -9.58 -4.26
C THR A 339 -11.38 -9.45 -2.75
N SER A 340 -11.54 -10.57 -2.04
CA SER A 340 -11.26 -10.67 -0.61
C SER A 340 -9.78 -10.86 -0.29
N ASN A 341 -9.02 -11.40 -1.25
CA ASN A 341 -7.62 -11.75 -1.05
C ASN A 341 -6.70 -10.73 -1.71
N LEU A 342 -5.69 -10.25 -0.97
CA LEU A 342 -4.72 -9.31 -1.51
C LEU A 342 -3.73 -10.06 -2.43
N ARG A 343 -3.94 -9.96 -3.74
CA ARG A 343 -3.12 -10.62 -4.76
C ARG A 343 -2.11 -9.68 -5.40
N THR A 344 -1.15 -10.24 -6.14
CA THR A 344 -0.17 -9.44 -6.90
C THR A 344 -0.85 -8.48 -7.87
N PHE A 345 -1.93 -8.93 -8.55
CA PHE A 345 -2.73 -8.11 -9.46
C PHE A 345 -3.62 -7.05 -8.78
N CYS A 346 -3.63 -6.96 -7.44
CA CYS A 346 -4.26 -5.84 -6.73
C CYS A 346 -3.34 -4.61 -6.65
N ALA A 347 -2.03 -4.81 -6.88
CA ALA A 347 -1.02 -3.77 -6.71
C ALA A 347 -0.78 -3.02 -8.04
N ALA A 348 -0.91 -1.69 -8.00
CA ALA A 348 -0.69 -0.81 -9.13
C ALA A 348 0.36 0.27 -8.81
N THR A 349 1.08 0.74 -9.83
CA THR A 349 1.99 1.89 -9.70
C THR A 349 1.23 3.19 -9.98
N LEU A 350 1.43 4.18 -9.12
CA LEU A 350 0.94 5.54 -9.33
C LEU A 350 2.07 6.44 -9.82
N LEU A 351 2.01 6.84 -11.09
CA LEU A 351 3.00 7.77 -11.64
C LEU A 351 2.41 9.18 -11.71
N GLU A 352 2.95 10.10 -10.90
CA GLU A 352 2.54 11.51 -10.94
C GLU A 352 2.89 12.15 -12.29
N HIS A 353 1.87 12.68 -12.97
CA HIS A 353 2.04 13.50 -14.16
C HIS A 353 2.59 14.87 -13.76
N LYS A 354 3.87 15.10 -14.09
CA LYS A 354 4.51 16.40 -13.96
C LYS A 354 4.24 17.22 -15.22
N ALA A 355 3.22 18.07 -15.19
CA ALA A 355 2.99 19.02 -16.27
C ALA A 355 4.23 19.91 -16.47
N PRO A 356 4.57 20.33 -17.71
CA PRO A 356 5.57 21.37 -17.94
C PRO A 356 5.14 22.64 -17.18
N LYS A 357 6.03 23.16 -16.32
CA LYS A 357 5.81 24.25 -15.36
C LYS A 357 4.67 25.24 -15.71
N PRO A 358 3.60 25.34 -14.91
CA PRO A 358 2.90 26.60 -14.71
C PRO A 358 3.60 27.40 -13.59
N GLY A 359 3.45 28.72 -13.58
CA GLY A 359 4.02 29.64 -12.58
C GLY A 359 3.64 29.35 -11.12
N PRO A 360 4.07 30.20 -10.16
CA PRO A 360 4.17 29.87 -8.75
C PRO A 360 2.80 29.78 -8.09
N THR A 361 2.16 28.61 -8.14
CA THR A 361 1.01 28.31 -7.30
C THR A 361 1.13 26.87 -6.81
N GLN A 362 1.40 26.72 -5.50
CA GLN A 362 1.33 25.44 -4.81
C GLN A 362 -0.07 24.86 -5.01
N LYS A 363 -0.12 23.73 -5.69
CA LYS A 363 -1.33 23.03 -6.09
C LYS A 363 -1.66 21.97 -5.01
N LYS A 364 -2.88 21.99 -4.44
CA LYS A 364 -3.37 21.02 -3.43
C LYS A 364 -3.25 19.56 -3.93
N ALA A 365 -3.22 18.55 -3.06
CA ALA A 365 -3.15 17.13 -3.47
C ALA A 365 -4.23 16.74 -4.50
N ASP A 366 -5.44 17.29 -4.39
CA ASP A 366 -6.55 17.12 -5.35
C ASP A 366 -6.32 17.80 -6.72
N SER A 367 -5.13 18.35 -6.97
CA SER A 367 -4.77 18.96 -8.24
C SER A 367 -3.59 18.29 -8.93
N LYS A 368 -3.07 17.21 -8.34
CA LYS A 368 -2.15 16.29 -8.99
C LYS A 368 -2.92 15.32 -9.88
N PHE A 369 -2.24 14.86 -10.90
CA PHE A 369 -2.75 13.86 -11.83
C PHE A 369 -1.81 12.67 -11.84
N TYR A 370 -2.36 11.48 -12.01
CA TYR A 370 -1.64 10.21 -11.92
C TYR A 370 -1.98 9.34 -13.12
N TYR A 371 -0.98 8.63 -13.63
CA TYR A 371 -1.20 7.42 -14.40
C TYR A 371 -1.29 6.24 -13.44
N ILE A 372 -2.24 5.34 -13.67
CA ILE A 372 -2.38 4.08 -12.95
C ILE A 372 -1.82 2.99 -13.86
N HIS A 373 -0.69 2.41 -13.47
CA HIS A 373 0.03 1.41 -14.25
C HIS A 373 0.04 0.04 -13.56
N LEU A 374 0.00 -0.99 -14.38
CA LEU A 374 0.11 -2.38 -13.99
C LEU A 374 1.36 -2.96 -14.65
N GLU A 375 2.14 -3.70 -13.88
CA GLU A 375 3.23 -4.49 -14.43
C GLU A 375 2.70 -5.87 -14.79
N MET A 376 2.97 -6.26 -16.03
CA MET A 376 2.64 -7.58 -16.54
C MET A 376 3.86 -8.47 -16.39
N THR A 377 3.68 -9.66 -15.84
CA THR A 377 4.74 -10.65 -15.68
C THR A 377 4.50 -11.87 -16.57
N ASN A 378 5.56 -12.53 -17.02
CA ASN A 378 5.45 -13.84 -17.68
C ASN A 378 5.26 -14.97 -16.64
N HIS A 379 5.16 -16.22 -17.10
CA HIS A 379 5.06 -17.40 -16.24
C HIS A 379 6.28 -17.62 -15.33
N HIS A 380 7.40 -16.95 -15.58
CA HIS A 380 8.60 -16.96 -14.74
C HIS A 380 8.63 -15.79 -13.75
N GLY A 381 7.56 -14.98 -13.68
CA GLY A 381 7.49 -13.80 -12.80
C GLY A 381 8.30 -12.60 -13.31
N GLU A 382 8.89 -12.68 -14.49
CA GLU A 382 9.70 -11.61 -15.06
C GLU A 382 8.80 -10.53 -15.67
N SER A 383 9.14 -9.26 -15.41
CA SER A 383 8.45 -8.11 -16.00
C SER A 383 8.56 -8.12 -17.52
N THR A 384 7.42 -8.08 -18.20
CA THR A 384 7.33 -8.13 -19.68
C THR A 384 6.90 -6.80 -20.28
N GLU A 385 5.90 -6.16 -19.69
CA GLU A 385 5.38 -4.87 -20.15
C GLU A 385 4.64 -4.12 -19.04
N LEU A 386 4.50 -2.79 -19.24
CA LEU A 386 3.61 -1.96 -18.43
C LEU A 386 2.31 -1.70 -19.20
N ARG A 387 1.18 -1.91 -18.53
CA ARG A 387 -0.14 -1.52 -19.03
C ARG A 387 -0.71 -0.35 -18.23
N GLU A 388 -1.39 0.56 -18.91
CA GLU A 388 -2.03 1.74 -18.30
C GLU A 388 -3.55 1.59 -18.32
N LEU A 389 -4.20 1.98 -17.21
CA LEU A 389 -5.66 2.05 -17.12
C LEU A 389 -6.21 3.13 -18.06
N ARG A 390 -7.33 2.82 -18.72
CA ARG A 390 -8.07 3.73 -19.59
C ARG A 390 -9.57 3.63 -19.31
N LEU A 391 -10.24 4.77 -19.26
CA LEU A 391 -11.71 4.87 -19.21
C LEU A 391 -12.20 5.56 -20.47
N SER A 392 -13.22 5.02 -21.13
CA SER A 392 -13.91 5.70 -22.24
C SER A 392 -15.41 5.78 -22.00
N ALA A 393 -16.09 6.50 -22.89
CA ALA A 393 -17.52 6.71 -22.85
C ALA A 393 -18.11 6.81 -24.27
N ALA A 394 -17.54 6.06 -25.22
CA ALA A 394 -17.97 6.03 -26.60
C ALA A 394 -19.36 5.39 -26.79
N ASP A 395 -19.78 4.54 -25.85
CA ASP A 395 -21.08 3.87 -25.88
C ASP A 395 -22.21 4.71 -25.27
N LEU A 396 -21.90 5.85 -24.61
CA LEU A 396 -22.92 6.75 -24.08
C LEU A 396 -23.64 7.49 -25.20
N THR A 397 -24.96 7.32 -25.27
CA THR A 397 -25.81 7.99 -26.27
C THR A 397 -26.44 9.27 -25.71
N ALA A 398 -26.99 10.11 -26.61
CA ALA A 398 -27.77 11.29 -26.20
C ALA A 398 -29.03 10.92 -25.37
N ARG A 399 -29.53 9.69 -25.51
CA ARG A 399 -30.65 9.16 -24.71
C ARG A 399 -30.18 8.81 -23.30
N ASP A 400 -28.98 8.27 -23.15
CA ASP A 400 -28.43 7.92 -21.84
C ASP A 400 -28.20 9.18 -20.99
N LEU A 401 -27.72 10.25 -21.62
CA LEU A 401 -27.60 11.57 -21.01
C LEU A 401 -28.96 12.15 -20.57
N SER A 402 -30.04 11.91 -21.32
CA SER A 402 -31.38 12.43 -20.99
C SER A 402 -32.09 11.59 -19.92
N MET A 403 -31.87 10.27 -19.94
CA MET A 403 -32.36 9.32 -18.94
C MET A 403 -31.56 9.34 -17.64
N LYS A 404 -30.42 10.05 -17.63
CA LYS A 404 -29.44 10.05 -16.53
C LYS A 404 -28.87 8.66 -16.24
N THR A 405 -28.81 7.80 -17.25
CA THR A 405 -28.11 6.52 -17.21
C THR A 405 -26.68 6.78 -17.64
N PHE A 406 -25.78 6.93 -16.67
CA PHE A 406 -24.46 7.48 -16.92
C PHE A 406 -23.35 6.43 -17.02
N GLU A 407 -23.69 5.16 -17.15
CA GLU A 407 -22.76 4.04 -16.94
C GLU A 407 -22.45 3.28 -18.23
N THR A 408 -21.21 2.84 -18.39
CA THR A 408 -20.73 2.06 -19.53
C THR A 408 -19.62 1.10 -19.08
N PRO A 409 -19.52 -0.12 -19.64
CA PRO A 409 -18.49 -1.10 -19.28
C PRO A 409 -17.09 -0.76 -19.83
N GLU A 410 -16.90 0.43 -20.40
CA GLU A 410 -15.70 0.89 -21.14
C GLU A 410 -14.46 1.17 -20.25
N VAL A 411 -14.08 0.18 -19.45
CA VAL A 411 -12.77 0.10 -18.80
C VAL A 411 -11.84 -0.68 -19.71
N SER A 412 -10.60 -0.21 -19.89
CA SER A 412 -9.61 -0.94 -20.69
C SER A 412 -8.19 -0.71 -20.18
N PHE A 413 -7.27 -1.50 -20.71
CA PHE A 413 -5.85 -1.40 -20.43
C PHE A 413 -5.09 -1.44 -21.73
N ALA A 414 -4.07 -0.60 -21.87
CA ALA A 414 -3.25 -0.60 -23.06
C ALA A 414 -1.79 -0.61 -22.70
N ARG A 415 -0.96 -1.14 -23.61
CA ARG A 415 0.49 -1.04 -23.48
C ARG A 415 0.90 0.42 -23.34
N HIS A 416 1.67 0.71 -22.29
CA HIS A 416 2.17 2.04 -22.03
C HIS A 416 3.05 2.52 -23.20
N LYS A 417 2.64 3.61 -23.85
CA LYS A 417 3.44 4.31 -24.87
C LYS A 417 3.65 5.73 -24.39
N ARG A 418 4.88 6.03 -23.96
CA ARG A 418 5.26 7.33 -23.40
C ARG A 418 4.81 8.47 -24.34
N GLY A 419 3.96 9.37 -23.85
CA GLY A 419 3.66 10.65 -24.50
C GLY A 419 2.62 10.65 -25.63
N LYS A 420 1.72 9.66 -25.75
CA LYS A 420 0.60 9.73 -26.71
C LYS A 420 -0.75 9.46 -26.02
N TYR A 421 -1.69 10.41 -26.18
CA TYR A 421 -3.12 10.47 -25.79
C TYR A 421 -3.44 10.98 -24.36
N LEU A 422 -4.39 11.92 -24.10
CA LEU A 422 -5.59 12.40 -24.86
C LEU A 422 -5.69 13.90 -25.25
N PHE A 423 -6.49 14.13 -26.31
CA PHE A 423 -7.48 15.21 -26.43
C PHE A 423 -8.83 14.63 -26.93
N GLY A 424 -9.94 15.23 -26.48
CA GLY A 424 -11.22 15.24 -27.19
C GLY A 424 -12.33 15.83 -26.30
N LYS A 425 -13.30 16.52 -26.92
CA LYS A 425 -14.43 17.16 -26.21
C LYS A 425 -15.59 16.17 -26.12
N ILE A 426 -16.08 15.95 -24.90
CA ILE A 426 -17.33 15.20 -24.69
C ILE A 426 -18.47 15.99 -25.37
N PRO A 427 -19.32 15.36 -26.20
CA PRO A 427 -20.43 16.05 -26.85
C PRO A 427 -21.47 16.54 -25.85
N SER A 428 -21.30 17.75 -25.32
CA SER A 428 -22.28 18.41 -24.47
C SER A 428 -23.11 19.39 -25.30
N LYS A 429 -24.22 18.90 -25.89
CA LYS A 429 -25.41 19.74 -26.18
C LYS A 429 -26.63 18.89 -26.60
N PRO A 430 -27.73 18.91 -25.83
CA PRO A 430 -29.02 18.44 -26.31
C PRO A 430 -29.55 19.47 -27.33
N GLY A 431 -29.58 19.11 -28.61
CA GLY A 431 -30.26 19.91 -29.64
C GLY A 431 -29.52 20.13 -30.97
N ALA A 432 -28.33 19.57 -31.19
CA ALA A 432 -27.70 19.65 -32.52
C ALA A 432 -28.14 18.46 -33.39
N PRO A 433 -28.72 18.67 -34.59
CA PRO A 433 -29.03 17.58 -35.51
C PRO A 433 -27.72 16.92 -35.95
N SER A 434 -27.67 15.61 -35.74
CA SER A 434 -26.56 14.71 -36.02
C SER A 434 -26.09 14.82 -37.47
N LYS A 435 -24.90 15.39 -37.68
CA LYS A 435 -24.00 14.84 -38.70
C LYS A 435 -23.21 13.71 -38.02
N PRO A 436 -23.13 12.51 -38.60
CA PRO A 436 -22.22 11.49 -38.09
C PRO A 436 -20.81 12.09 -38.12
N ALA A 437 -20.11 12.07 -36.99
CA ALA A 437 -18.70 12.43 -36.96
C ALA A 437 -17.97 11.47 -37.89
N SER A 438 -17.43 11.98 -38.99
CA SER A 438 -16.44 11.27 -39.78
C SER A 438 -15.19 11.15 -38.90
N GLU A 439 -14.85 9.91 -38.55
CA GLU A 439 -13.89 9.50 -37.51
C GLU A 439 -14.43 9.60 -36.08
N ARG A 440 -14.77 8.44 -35.48
CA ARG A 440 -14.94 8.28 -34.03
C ARG A 440 -13.61 8.64 -33.37
N GLU A 441 -13.45 9.89 -32.92
CA GLU A 441 -12.44 10.21 -31.91
C GLU A 441 -12.83 9.45 -30.63
N GLU A 442 -12.33 8.23 -30.47
CA GLU A 442 -12.54 7.45 -29.25
C GLU A 442 -11.85 8.15 -28.07
N LEU A 443 -12.65 8.67 -27.13
CA LEU A 443 -12.19 9.43 -25.97
C LEU A 443 -11.66 8.47 -24.88
N HIS A 444 -10.40 8.05 -24.97
CA HIS A 444 -9.72 7.14 -24.03
C HIS A 444 -8.91 7.81 -22.92
N PHE A 445 -9.47 8.02 -21.72
CA PHE A 445 -8.80 8.77 -20.64
C PHE A 445 -7.84 7.91 -19.82
N ASN A 446 -6.56 8.28 -19.81
CA ASN A 446 -5.49 7.60 -19.07
C ASN A 446 -4.88 8.44 -17.92
N LEU A 447 -5.46 9.62 -17.66
CA LEU A 447 -4.98 10.54 -16.63
C LEU A 447 -6.04 10.73 -15.54
N PHE A 448 -5.65 10.42 -14.30
CA PHE A 448 -6.56 10.29 -13.18
C PHE A 448 -6.26 11.29 -12.07
N ARG A 449 -7.32 11.79 -11.45
CA ARG A 449 -7.28 12.49 -10.18
C ARG A 449 -7.85 11.58 -9.09
N LEU A 450 -7.20 11.61 -7.94
CA LEU A 450 -7.70 11.02 -6.71
C LEU A 450 -8.55 12.10 -6.00
N PHE A 451 -9.85 12.11 -6.31
CA PHE A 451 -10.76 13.23 -6.04
C PHE A 451 -11.52 13.07 -4.72
N SER A 452 -11.62 14.14 -3.92
CA SER A 452 -12.32 14.10 -2.63
C SER A 452 -13.82 14.40 -2.67
N GLY A 453 -14.36 15.03 -3.72
CA GLY A 453 -15.74 15.52 -3.71
C GLY A 453 -15.83 16.95 -3.23
#